data_AF-A0A5B8JLA9-F1
#
_entry.id   AF-A0A5B8JLA9-F1
#
_cell.length_a   1.000
_cell.length_b   1.000
_cell.length_c   1.000
_cell.angle_alpha   90.00
_cell.angle_beta   90.00
_cell.angle_gamma   90.00
#
_symmetry.space_group_name_H-M   'P 1'
#
loop_
_entity.id
_entity.type
_entity.pdbx_description
1 polymer ?
#
loop_
_entity_poly.entity_id
_entity_poly.type
_entity_poly.pdbx_seq_one_letter_code
_entity_poly.pdbx_strand_id
1 'polypeptide(L)'
;MNTATQDAAVWIETLHRRFPELLTELAPGRRSPSAVGAGRPAPGRPSSPLRLHISDTVRDITDGVVELDEAVHDRLRLGRPRHARVPQRLARIASLLGEIDAHPDLAEHVRNEARRMTGRCGRALGDPEPVVRVGGRCPWCESVSLRAFPDRRAVLCVNPGCRCGADDCPCGTDPAHRHTWQEADGGAPPGTPPGTDWRTVSATMDAAAKGARR
;
A
#
# COMPACT_ATOMS: atom_id res chain seq x y z
N MET A 1 -7.48 -4.62 23.24
CA MET A 1 -6.90 -4.27 21.94
C MET A 1 -6.98 -5.46 21.01
N ASN A 2 -7.94 -5.43 20.10
CA ASN A 2 -8.14 -6.40 19.03
C ASN A 2 -6.98 -6.35 18.01
N THR A 3 -6.85 -7.39 17.20
CA THR A 3 -5.77 -7.52 16.21
C THR A 3 -5.78 -6.39 15.17
N ALA A 4 -6.96 -5.89 14.77
CA ALA A 4 -7.06 -4.82 13.80
C ALA A 4 -6.49 -3.50 14.33
N THR A 5 -6.77 -3.15 15.59
CA THR A 5 -6.24 -1.98 16.28
C THR A 5 -4.72 -2.09 16.48
N GLN A 6 -4.21 -3.27 16.85
CA GLN A 6 -2.77 -3.51 16.96
C GLN A 6 -2.07 -3.35 15.61
N ASP A 7 -2.66 -3.88 14.55
CA ASP A 7 -2.13 -3.74 13.19
C ASP A 7 -2.20 -2.29 12.70
N ALA A 8 -3.30 -1.59 12.98
CA ALA A 8 -3.45 -0.18 12.69
C ALA A 8 -2.33 0.65 13.36
N ALA A 9 -2.00 0.36 14.61
CA ALA A 9 -0.90 1.04 15.32
C ALA A 9 0.43 0.91 14.55
N VAL A 10 0.78 -0.31 14.13
CA VAL A 10 2.01 -0.58 13.36
C VAL A 10 2.01 0.21 12.05
N TRP A 11 0.90 0.18 11.30
CA TRP A 11 0.80 0.87 10.01
C TRP A 11 0.86 2.39 10.16
N ILE A 12 0.17 2.95 11.16
CA ILE A 12 0.20 4.38 11.46
C ILE A 12 1.63 4.81 11.83
N GLU A 13 2.33 4.04 12.66
CA GLU A 13 3.72 4.33 13.04
C GLU A 13 4.66 4.29 11.81
N THR A 14 4.53 3.28 10.96
CA THR A 14 5.33 3.18 9.71
C THR A 14 5.05 4.37 8.79
N LEU A 15 3.79 4.73 8.57
CA LEU A 15 3.41 5.88 7.74
C LEU A 15 3.92 7.19 8.32
N HIS A 16 3.79 7.39 9.64
CA HIS A 16 4.27 8.58 10.34
C HIS A 16 5.78 8.79 10.16
N ARG A 17 6.56 7.70 10.17
CA ARG A 17 8.02 7.73 9.96
C ARG A 17 8.41 8.04 8.51
N ARG A 18 7.71 7.44 7.54
CA ARG A 18 8.07 7.50 6.12
C ARG A 18 7.54 8.72 5.39
N PHE A 19 6.41 9.28 5.81
CA PHE A 19 5.82 10.44 5.13
C PHE A 19 6.79 11.65 5.04
N PRO A 20 7.58 12.00 6.08
CA PRO A 20 8.63 13.01 5.96
C PRO A 20 9.71 12.73 4.91
N GLU A 21 10.07 11.46 4.68
CA GLU A 21 11.03 11.07 3.64
C GLU A 21 10.44 11.37 2.25
N LEU A 22 9.16 11.05 2.05
CA LEU A 22 8.45 11.36 0.82
C LEU A 22 8.38 12.87 0.53
N LEU A 23 8.23 13.70 1.57
CA LEU A 23 8.31 15.16 1.43
C LEU A 23 9.72 15.64 1.06
N THR A 24 10.76 14.94 1.50
CA THR A 24 12.15 15.27 1.17
C THR A 24 12.43 15.03 -0.32
N GLU A 25 11.83 14.00 -0.92
CA GLU A 25 11.92 13.73 -2.37
C GLU A 25 11.26 14.82 -3.24
N LEU A 26 10.35 15.63 -2.67
CA LEU A 26 9.78 16.81 -3.33
C LEU A 26 10.68 18.05 -3.24
N ALA A 27 11.62 18.10 -2.30
CA ALA A 27 12.51 19.23 -2.18
C ALA A 27 13.39 19.29 -3.44
N PRO A 28 13.49 20.45 -4.13
CA PRO A 28 14.39 20.58 -5.27
C PRO A 28 15.82 20.26 -4.82
N GLY A 29 16.34 19.12 -5.24
CA GLY A 29 17.60 18.59 -4.71
C GLY A 29 18.75 19.57 -4.91
N ARG A 30 19.41 19.95 -3.82
CA ARG A 30 20.84 20.30 -3.88
C ARG A 30 21.55 19.02 -4.34
N ARG A 31 22.29 19.12 -5.44
CA ARG A 31 23.00 18.02 -6.10
C ARG A 31 23.81 17.21 -5.06
N SER A 32 23.63 15.90 -5.03
CA SER A 32 24.62 15.00 -4.43
C SER A 32 25.87 14.99 -5.32
N PRO A 33 27.08 15.15 -4.76
CA PRO A 33 28.34 15.09 -5.52
C PRO A 33 28.72 13.63 -5.73
N SER A 34 28.17 13.02 -6.78
CA SER A 34 28.73 11.80 -7.38
C SER A 34 28.41 11.79 -8.86
N ALA A 35 29.06 12.72 -9.57
CA ALA A 35 29.27 12.64 -11.00
C ALA A 35 30.66 13.23 -11.26
N VAL A 36 31.67 12.36 -11.25
CA VAL A 36 32.98 12.67 -11.82
C VAL A 36 32.77 12.67 -13.33
N GLY A 37 32.75 13.84 -13.94
CA GLY A 37 32.56 14.02 -15.39
C GLY A 37 32.21 15.46 -15.73
N ALA A 38 33.22 16.24 -16.10
CA ALA A 38 33.13 17.66 -16.38
C ALA A 38 32.18 18.00 -17.55
N GLY A 39 31.34 19.00 -17.35
CA GLY A 39 30.57 19.66 -18.41
C GLY A 39 29.82 20.87 -17.84
N ARG A 40 30.28 22.08 -18.21
CA ARG A 40 29.67 23.36 -17.80
C ARG A 40 28.17 23.37 -18.18
N PRO A 41 27.24 23.71 -17.27
CA PRO A 41 25.82 23.71 -17.61
C PRO A 41 25.52 24.84 -18.60
N ALA A 42 24.91 24.50 -19.72
CA ALA A 42 24.35 25.48 -20.66
C ALA A 42 23.21 26.26 -19.97
N PRO A 43 23.11 27.58 -20.15
CA PRO A 43 21.99 28.36 -19.64
C PRO A 43 20.73 27.99 -20.45
N GLY A 44 19.67 27.54 -19.77
CA GLY A 44 18.35 27.31 -20.39
C GLY A 44 17.77 25.89 -20.32
N ARG A 45 18.38 24.94 -19.59
CA ARG A 45 17.68 23.66 -19.32
C ARG A 45 16.70 23.81 -18.15
N PRO A 46 15.44 23.37 -18.29
CA PRO A 46 14.49 23.40 -17.19
C PRO A 46 15.06 22.56 -16.03
N SER A 47 14.95 23.10 -14.81
CA SER A 47 15.16 22.35 -13.57
C SER A 47 14.44 21.00 -13.69
N SER A 48 15.10 19.91 -13.25
CA SER A 48 14.64 18.52 -13.33
C SER A 48 13.11 18.37 -13.32
N PRO A 49 12.51 17.51 -14.16
CA PRO A 49 11.07 17.30 -14.16
C PRO A 49 10.64 17.04 -12.72
N LEU A 50 9.71 17.88 -12.22
CA LEU A 50 9.04 17.65 -10.95
C LEU A 50 8.66 16.18 -10.91
N ARG A 51 8.99 15.48 -9.83
CA ARG A 51 8.62 14.08 -9.68
C ARG A 51 7.10 14.01 -9.47
N LEU A 52 6.34 14.17 -10.55
CA LEU A 52 4.88 14.29 -10.52
C LEU A 52 4.25 13.13 -9.76
N HIS A 53 4.74 11.91 -9.98
CA HIS A 53 4.31 10.72 -9.23
C HIS A 53 4.50 10.84 -7.70
N ILE A 54 5.57 11.49 -7.23
CA ILE A 54 5.77 11.76 -5.79
C ILE A 54 4.77 12.81 -5.32
N SER A 55 4.57 13.88 -6.10
CA SER A 55 3.63 14.95 -5.73
C SER A 55 2.20 14.44 -5.66
N ASP A 56 1.80 13.58 -6.59
CA ASP A 56 0.48 12.95 -6.59
C ASP A 56 0.35 11.99 -5.41
N THR A 57 1.39 11.21 -5.11
CA THR A 57 1.39 10.35 -3.92
C THR A 57 1.28 11.15 -2.62
N VAL A 58 1.94 12.30 -2.52
CA VAL A 58 1.83 13.19 -1.34
C VAL A 58 0.42 13.75 -1.21
N ARG A 59 -0.19 14.19 -2.31
CA ARG A 59 -1.59 14.67 -2.32
C ARG A 59 -2.53 13.57 -1.85
N ASP A 60 -2.45 12.41 -2.48
CA ASP A 60 -3.27 11.23 -2.16
C ASP A 60 -3.19 10.82 -0.68
N ILE A 61 -1.98 10.75 -0.12
CA ILE A 61 -1.79 10.39 1.29
C ILE A 61 -2.32 11.51 2.20
N THR A 62 -2.14 12.77 1.81
CA THR A 62 -2.65 13.90 2.58
C THR A 62 -4.18 13.86 2.65
N ASP A 63 -4.84 13.69 1.51
CA ASP A 63 -6.29 13.60 1.43
C ASP A 63 -6.81 12.37 2.18
N GLY A 64 -6.19 11.21 1.99
CA GLY A 64 -6.55 9.97 2.70
C GLY A 64 -6.41 10.07 4.23
N VAL A 65 -5.37 10.73 4.75
CA VAL A 65 -5.23 10.95 6.20
C VAL A 65 -6.25 11.96 6.72
N VAL A 66 -6.59 12.99 5.94
CA VAL A 66 -7.65 13.94 6.31
C VAL A 66 -9.00 13.23 6.40
N GLU A 67 -9.36 12.46 5.36
CA GLU A 67 -10.59 11.66 5.32
C GLU A 67 -10.65 10.66 6.47
N LEU A 68 -9.54 9.95 6.75
CA LEU A 68 -9.49 8.98 7.84
C LEU A 68 -9.66 9.64 9.21
N ASP A 69 -9.01 10.79 9.44
CA ASP A 69 -9.15 11.55 10.70
C ASP A 69 -10.59 12.04 10.87
N GLU A 70 -11.23 12.54 9.81
CA GLU A 70 -12.65 12.94 9.84
C GLU A 70 -13.58 11.74 10.10
N ALA A 71 -13.36 10.59 9.45
CA ALA A 71 -14.15 9.38 9.67
C ALA A 71 -14.04 8.84 11.11
N VAL A 72 -12.84 8.85 11.70
CA VAL A 72 -12.62 8.46 13.09
C VAL A 72 -13.38 9.40 14.04
N HIS A 73 -13.29 10.71 13.83
CA HIS A 73 -13.96 11.69 14.68
C HIS A 73 -15.48 11.61 14.59
N ASP A 74 -16.02 11.41 13.39
CA ASP A 74 -17.45 11.22 13.18
C ASP A 74 -17.95 9.95 13.89
N ARG A 75 -17.25 8.82 13.67
CA ARG A 75 -17.62 7.52 14.26
C ARG A 75 -17.54 7.51 15.79
N LEU A 76 -16.58 8.24 16.37
CA LEU A 76 -16.41 8.42 17.81
C LEU A 76 -17.21 9.59 18.40
N ARG A 77 -17.95 10.34 17.55
CA ARG A 77 -18.76 11.52 17.93
C ARG A 77 -17.96 12.62 18.65
N LEU A 78 -16.71 12.85 18.23
CA LEU A 78 -15.81 13.84 18.81
C LEU A 78 -15.96 15.26 18.21
N GLY A 79 -16.89 15.43 17.27
CA GLY A 79 -17.03 16.66 16.48
C GLY A 79 -15.94 16.80 15.42
N ARG A 80 -15.91 17.90 14.67
CA ARG A 80 -14.98 18.05 13.55
C ARG A 80 -13.52 18.18 14.03
N PRO A 81 -12.58 17.38 13.50
CA PRO A 81 -11.17 17.51 13.86
C PRO A 81 -10.62 18.88 13.48
N ARG A 82 -9.73 19.42 14.32
CA ARG A 82 -8.98 20.63 13.98
C ARG A 82 -8.02 20.36 12.82
N HIS A 83 -7.90 21.35 11.94
CA HIS A 83 -6.92 21.33 10.85
C HIS A 83 -5.50 21.10 11.41
N ALA A 84 -4.80 20.12 10.84
CA ALA A 84 -3.43 19.77 11.21
C ALA A 84 -2.73 19.11 10.02
N ARG A 85 -1.39 19.06 10.04
CA ARG A 85 -0.63 18.34 8.99
C ARG A 85 -0.70 16.84 9.25
N VAL A 86 -0.33 16.07 8.22
CA VAL A 86 -0.39 14.60 8.23
C VAL A 86 0.23 13.96 9.49
N PRO A 87 1.46 14.29 9.92
CA PRO A 87 2.03 13.68 11.13
C PRO A 87 1.20 13.92 12.39
N GLN A 88 0.65 15.11 12.59
CA GLN A 88 -0.19 15.41 13.75
C GLN A 88 -1.53 14.68 13.71
N ARG A 89 -2.13 14.51 12.52
CA ARG A 89 -3.37 13.73 12.36
C ARG A 89 -3.12 12.25 12.63
N LEU A 90 -2.03 11.69 12.12
CA LEU A 90 -1.63 10.31 12.40
C LEU A 90 -1.40 10.07 13.89
N ALA A 91 -0.70 10.98 14.58
CA ALA A 91 -0.49 10.90 16.02
C ALA A 91 -1.81 10.98 16.80
N ARG A 92 -2.75 11.81 16.35
CA ARG A 92 -4.10 11.91 16.93
C ARG A 92 -4.88 10.62 16.75
N ILE A 93 -4.93 10.06 15.55
CA ILE A 93 -5.59 8.77 15.28
C ILE A 93 -4.95 7.67 16.14
N ALA A 94 -3.61 7.64 16.23
CA ALA A 94 -2.90 6.70 17.10
C ALA A 94 -3.32 6.82 18.57
N SER A 95 -3.51 8.04 19.08
CA SER A 95 -3.97 8.27 20.45
C SER A 95 -5.41 7.80 20.71
N LEU A 96 -6.23 7.71 19.65
CA LEU A 96 -7.63 7.27 19.71
C LEU A 96 -7.78 5.75 19.53
N LEU A 97 -6.68 5.00 19.38
CA LEU A 97 -6.74 3.56 19.14
C LEU A 97 -7.41 2.79 20.29
N GLY A 98 -7.36 3.31 21.51
CA GLY A 98 -8.09 2.76 22.66
C GLY A 98 -9.60 2.81 22.46
N GLU A 99 -10.15 3.96 22.05
CA GLU A 99 -11.58 4.13 21.76
C GLU A 99 -11.99 3.42 20.48
N ILE A 100 -11.14 3.44 19.45
CA ILE A 100 -11.36 2.70 18.18
C ILE A 100 -11.50 1.20 18.45
N ASP A 101 -10.81 0.66 19.46
CA ASP A 101 -10.88 -0.76 19.79
C ASP A 101 -12.30 -1.26 20.12
N ALA A 102 -13.16 -0.37 20.64
CA ALA A 102 -14.55 -0.65 20.94
C ALA A 102 -15.45 -0.73 19.69
N HIS A 103 -14.90 -0.43 18.50
CA HIS A 103 -15.60 -0.39 17.23
C HIS A 103 -14.86 -1.23 16.18
N PRO A 104 -15.16 -2.54 16.07
CA PRO A 104 -14.41 -3.46 15.20
C PRO A 104 -14.40 -3.06 13.71
N ASP A 105 -15.52 -2.53 13.22
CA ASP A 105 -15.66 -1.98 11.86
C ASP A 105 -14.74 -0.77 11.63
N LEU A 106 -14.66 0.13 12.61
CA LEU A 106 -13.76 1.28 12.55
C LEU A 106 -12.30 0.84 12.63
N ALA A 107 -11.97 -0.10 13.52
CA ALA A 107 -10.62 -0.65 13.65
C ALA A 107 -10.14 -1.30 12.35
N GLU A 108 -11.01 -2.06 11.68
CA GLU A 108 -10.72 -2.64 10.37
C GLU A 108 -10.52 -1.56 9.30
N HIS A 109 -11.40 -0.55 9.26
CA HIS A 109 -11.27 0.57 8.33
C HIS A 109 -9.93 1.32 8.51
N VAL A 110 -9.60 1.71 9.74
CA VAL A 110 -8.35 2.41 10.07
C VAL A 110 -7.13 1.57 9.69
N ARG A 111 -7.14 0.28 10.02
CA ARG A 111 -6.07 -0.65 9.64
C ARG A 111 -5.88 -0.69 8.12
N ASN A 112 -6.98 -0.89 7.38
CA ASN A 112 -6.94 -1.05 5.92
C ASN A 112 -6.43 0.23 5.25
N GLU A 113 -6.86 1.39 5.75
CA GLU A 113 -6.51 2.69 5.19
C GLU A 113 -5.05 3.07 5.51
N ALA A 114 -4.60 2.88 6.76
CA ALA A 114 -3.21 3.10 7.15
C ALA A 114 -2.24 2.18 6.37
N ARG A 115 -2.60 0.91 6.18
CA ARG A 115 -1.84 -0.04 5.36
C ARG A 115 -1.75 0.43 3.91
N ARG A 116 -2.89 0.81 3.30
CA ARG A 116 -2.99 1.26 1.91
C ARG A 116 -2.04 2.44 1.67
N MET A 117 -2.10 3.46 2.52
CA MET A 117 -1.24 4.63 2.44
C MET A 117 0.24 4.30 2.67
N THR A 118 0.55 3.39 3.61
CA THR A 118 1.93 2.93 3.84
C THR A 118 2.52 2.23 2.61
N GLY A 119 1.75 1.33 1.98
CA GLY A 119 2.18 0.65 0.76
C GLY A 119 2.39 1.62 -0.40
N ARG A 120 1.51 2.62 -0.55
CA ARG A 120 1.65 3.69 -1.56
C ARG A 120 2.91 4.53 -1.30
N CYS A 121 3.16 4.94 -0.05
CA CYS A 121 4.36 5.66 0.33
C CYS A 121 5.63 4.87 0.01
N GLY A 122 5.66 3.57 0.35
CA GLY A 122 6.80 2.70 0.06
C GLY A 122 7.09 2.61 -1.44
N ARG A 123 6.08 2.35 -2.27
CA ARG A 123 6.25 2.29 -3.73
C ARG A 123 6.77 3.59 -4.32
N ALA A 124 6.28 4.73 -3.84
CA ALA A 124 6.75 6.04 -4.29
C ALA A 124 8.22 6.29 -3.90
N LEU A 125 8.67 5.77 -2.75
CA LEU A 125 10.06 5.79 -2.32
C LEU A 125 10.95 4.73 -3.03
N GLY A 126 10.37 3.90 -3.88
CA GLY A 126 11.10 2.84 -4.61
C GLY A 126 11.26 1.53 -3.84
N ASP A 127 10.55 1.34 -2.73
CA ASP A 127 10.59 0.07 -2.01
C ASP A 127 10.03 -1.06 -2.88
N PRO A 128 10.72 -2.21 -2.96
CA PRO A 128 10.15 -3.38 -3.60
C PRO A 128 8.95 -3.87 -2.79
N GLU A 129 7.87 -4.21 -3.49
CA GLU A 129 6.72 -4.85 -2.85
C GLU A 129 7.11 -6.25 -2.35
N PRO A 130 6.84 -6.59 -1.07
CA PRO A 130 7.09 -7.94 -0.57
C PRO A 130 6.24 -8.95 -1.33
N VAL A 131 6.82 -10.11 -1.65
CA VAL A 131 6.12 -11.16 -2.40
C VAL A 131 5.96 -12.39 -1.53
N VAL A 132 4.71 -12.80 -1.31
CA VAL A 132 4.36 -13.94 -0.44
C VAL A 132 3.96 -15.13 -1.28
N ARG A 133 4.43 -16.33 -0.93
CA ARG A 133 3.97 -17.55 -1.60
C ARG A 133 2.55 -17.89 -1.16
N VAL A 134 1.67 -18.14 -2.13
CA VAL A 134 0.34 -18.70 -1.86
C VAL A 134 0.44 -20.22 -1.97
N GLY A 135 -0.27 -20.93 -1.08
CA GLY A 135 -0.38 -22.38 -1.15
C GLY A 135 -1.03 -22.86 -2.46
N GLY A 136 -0.72 -24.10 -2.84
CA GLY A 136 -1.32 -24.81 -3.98
C GLY A 136 -1.02 -24.25 -5.37
N ARG A 137 -1.91 -24.54 -6.33
CA ARG A 137 -1.64 -24.46 -7.78
C ARG A 137 -2.53 -23.42 -8.46
N CYS A 138 -1.99 -22.77 -9.48
CA CYS A 138 -2.76 -21.88 -10.34
C CYS A 138 -3.90 -22.67 -11.05
N PRO A 139 -5.15 -22.18 -11.07
CA PRO A 139 -6.26 -22.90 -11.68
C PRO A 139 -6.20 -22.96 -13.21
N TRP A 140 -5.32 -22.21 -13.88
CA TRP A 140 -5.22 -22.20 -15.35
C TRP A 140 -4.02 -22.96 -15.91
N CYS A 141 -2.85 -22.87 -15.27
CA CYS A 141 -1.65 -23.55 -15.74
C CYS A 141 -1.14 -24.63 -14.78
N GLU A 142 -1.87 -24.87 -13.69
CA GLU A 142 -1.58 -25.87 -12.66
C GLU A 142 -0.21 -25.73 -11.96
N SER A 143 0.54 -24.67 -12.24
CA SER A 143 1.86 -24.42 -11.66
C SER A 143 1.76 -23.89 -10.23
N VAL A 144 2.75 -24.22 -9.39
CA VAL A 144 2.95 -23.71 -8.02
C VAL A 144 3.60 -22.32 -7.99
N SER A 145 3.13 -21.45 -8.88
CA SER A 145 3.65 -20.11 -9.15
C SER A 145 2.72 -18.99 -8.67
N LEU A 146 1.74 -19.28 -7.81
CA LEU A 146 0.90 -18.25 -7.23
C LEU A 146 1.67 -17.44 -6.19
N ARG A 147 1.55 -16.13 -6.27
CA ARG A 147 2.17 -15.16 -5.37
C ARG A 147 1.17 -14.09 -4.97
N ALA A 148 1.19 -13.76 -3.69
CA ALA A 148 0.42 -12.71 -3.05
C ALA A 148 1.27 -11.44 -2.97
N PHE A 149 0.66 -10.32 -3.32
CA PHE A 149 1.23 -8.97 -3.41
C PHE A 149 0.47 -8.08 -2.41
N PRO A 150 1.02 -7.86 -1.20
CA PRO A 150 0.30 -7.20 -0.10
C PRO A 150 -0.10 -5.77 -0.39
N ASP A 151 0.71 -5.00 -1.11
CA ASP A 151 0.43 -3.59 -1.39
C ASP A 151 -0.61 -3.44 -2.51
N ARG A 152 -0.74 -4.45 -3.37
CA ARG A 152 -1.78 -4.54 -4.41
C ARG A 152 -3.06 -5.22 -3.93
N ARG A 153 -3.01 -5.96 -2.82
CA ARG A 153 -4.12 -6.82 -2.35
C ARG A 153 -4.58 -7.81 -3.41
N ALA A 154 -3.58 -8.41 -4.04
CA ALA A 154 -3.77 -9.26 -5.19
C ALA A 154 -2.98 -10.55 -5.08
N VAL A 155 -3.51 -11.60 -5.70
CA VAL A 155 -2.74 -12.79 -6.05
C VAL A 155 -2.58 -12.86 -7.56
N LEU A 156 -1.40 -13.27 -8.02
CA LEU A 156 -1.09 -13.49 -9.42
C LEU A 156 -0.32 -14.78 -9.61
N CYS A 157 -0.47 -15.40 -10.78
CA CYS A 157 0.41 -16.46 -11.23
C CYS A 157 1.65 -15.84 -11.90
N VAL A 158 2.85 -16.06 -11.35
CA VAL A 158 4.10 -15.50 -11.89
C VAL A 158 4.70 -16.35 -13.02
N ASN A 159 4.04 -17.44 -13.44
CA ASN A 159 4.48 -18.22 -14.59
C ASN A 159 4.29 -17.40 -15.88
N PRO A 160 5.36 -17.10 -16.65
CA PRO A 160 5.27 -16.25 -17.84
C PRO A 160 4.38 -16.85 -18.94
N GLY A 161 4.22 -18.17 -19.00
CA GLY A 161 3.35 -18.85 -19.96
C GLY A 161 1.88 -18.94 -19.52
N CYS A 162 1.54 -18.53 -18.30
CA CYS A 162 0.17 -18.64 -17.79
C CYS A 162 -0.75 -17.62 -18.46
N ARG A 163 -1.90 -18.08 -18.95
CA ARG A 163 -2.99 -17.29 -19.51
C ARG A 163 -4.31 -17.81 -18.94
N CYS A 164 -5.22 -16.92 -18.57
CA CYS A 164 -6.55 -17.35 -18.16
C CYS A 164 -7.43 -17.62 -19.39
N GLY A 165 -8.54 -18.33 -19.17
CA GLY A 165 -9.53 -18.59 -20.21
C GLY A 165 -10.62 -17.51 -20.34
N ALA A 166 -10.44 -16.34 -19.72
CA ALA A 166 -11.42 -15.25 -19.81
C ALA A 166 -11.12 -14.37 -21.02
N ASP A 167 -12.10 -14.24 -21.93
CA ASP A 167 -11.96 -13.56 -23.22
C ASP A 167 -11.70 -12.06 -23.09
N ASP A 168 -12.15 -11.45 -21.98
CA ASP A 168 -12.00 -10.03 -21.67
C ASP A 168 -10.75 -9.72 -20.83
N CYS A 169 -9.98 -10.75 -20.43
CA CYS A 169 -8.79 -10.54 -19.62
C CYS A 169 -7.60 -10.15 -20.50
N PRO A 170 -6.94 -8.99 -20.24
CA PRO A 170 -5.81 -8.54 -21.04
C PRO A 170 -4.61 -9.50 -21.03
N CYS A 171 -4.55 -10.46 -20.09
CA CYS A 171 -3.45 -11.41 -20.05
C CYS A 171 -3.41 -12.27 -21.32
N GLY A 172 -4.54 -12.53 -21.98
CA GLY A 172 -4.61 -13.31 -23.22
C GLY A 172 -3.88 -12.64 -24.39
N THR A 173 -3.89 -11.31 -24.44
CA THR A 173 -3.38 -10.52 -25.57
C THR A 173 -2.09 -9.74 -25.26
N ASP A 174 -1.84 -9.39 -24.01
CA ASP A 174 -0.67 -8.63 -23.57
C ASP A 174 0.31 -9.49 -22.75
N PRO A 175 1.51 -9.83 -23.29
CA PRO A 175 2.54 -10.57 -22.57
C PRO A 175 3.10 -9.88 -21.32
N ALA A 176 2.88 -8.57 -21.13
CA ALA A 176 3.22 -7.86 -19.90
C ALA A 176 2.13 -7.98 -18.83
N HIS A 177 0.89 -8.26 -19.22
CA HIS A 177 -0.22 -8.41 -18.30
C HIS A 177 -0.29 -9.85 -17.75
N ARG A 178 -0.62 -9.97 -16.47
CA ARG A 178 -0.91 -11.25 -15.82
C ARG A 178 -2.30 -11.16 -15.24
N HIS A 179 -3.07 -12.24 -15.36
CA HIS A 179 -4.35 -12.30 -14.67
C HIS A 179 -4.12 -12.06 -13.18
N THR A 180 -4.91 -11.16 -12.64
CA THR A 180 -4.83 -10.70 -11.26
C THR A 180 -6.15 -11.02 -10.58
N TRP A 181 -6.08 -11.74 -9.46
CA TRP A 181 -7.23 -11.89 -8.57
C TRP A 181 -7.13 -10.84 -7.48
N GLN A 182 -8.02 -9.85 -7.49
CA GLN A 182 -8.08 -8.86 -6.44
C GLN A 182 -8.89 -9.40 -5.26
N GLU A 183 -8.48 -9.05 -4.06
CA GLU A 183 -9.29 -9.30 -2.87
C GLU A 183 -10.65 -8.61 -2.96
N ALA A 184 -10.68 -7.40 -3.52
CA ALA A 184 -11.88 -6.56 -3.61
C ALA A 184 -12.96 -7.15 -4.53
N ASP A 185 -12.58 -7.97 -5.52
CA ASP A 185 -13.51 -8.63 -6.43
C ASP A 185 -14.34 -9.72 -5.71
N GLY A 186 -13.93 -10.10 -4.50
CA GLY A 186 -14.55 -11.16 -3.72
C GLY A 186 -14.24 -12.56 -4.25
N GLY A 187 -14.88 -13.57 -3.65
CA GLY A 187 -14.65 -14.98 -3.98
C GLY A 187 -13.51 -15.65 -3.20
N ALA A 188 -13.25 -16.91 -3.54
CA ALA A 188 -12.18 -17.68 -2.91
C ALA A 188 -10.82 -17.33 -3.52
N PRO A 189 -9.76 -17.18 -2.70
CA PRO A 189 -8.42 -16.95 -3.21
C PRO A 189 -7.97 -18.12 -4.10
N PRO A 190 -7.26 -17.84 -5.22
CA PRO A 190 -6.87 -18.87 -6.16
C PRO A 190 -5.84 -19.83 -5.55
N GLY A 191 -5.96 -21.11 -5.88
CA GLY A 191 -5.00 -22.15 -5.55
C GLY A 191 -4.88 -22.53 -4.07
N THR A 192 -5.64 -21.90 -3.19
CA THR A 192 -5.65 -22.27 -1.77
C THR A 192 -6.52 -23.51 -1.50
N PRO A 193 -6.31 -24.22 -0.38
CA PRO A 193 -7.17 -25.33 0.03
C PRO A 193 -8.66 -24.93 0.08
N PRO A 194 -9.59 -25.87 -0.18
CA PRO A 194 -11.02 -25.62 -0.02
C PRO A 194 -11.35 -25.06 1.37
N GLY A 195 -12.23 -24.05 1.43
CA GLY A 195 -12.58 -23.36 2.67
C GLY A 195 -11.59 -22.27 3.10
N THR A 196 -10.47 -22.08 2.40
CA THR A 196 -9.62 -20.91 2.60
C THR A 196 -10.33 -19.69 2.02
N ASP A 197 -10.46 -18.65 2.82
CA ASP A 197 -11.03 -17.37 2.42
C ASP A 197 -9.95 -16.30 2.26
N TRP A 198 -10.37 -15.15 1.73
CA TRP A 198 -9.46 -14.02 1.60
C TRP A 198 -8.91 -13.54 2.94
N ARG A 199 -9.65 -13.65 4.05
CA ARG A 199 -9.17 -13.22 5.38
C ARG A 199 -7.88 -13.93 5.77
N THR A 200 -7.78 -15.23 5.48
CA THR A 200 -6.60 -16.04 5.78
C THR A 200 -5.37 -15.60 4.97
N VAL A 201 -5.54 -15.43 3.65
CA VAL A 201 -4.45 -14.98 2.77
C VAL A 201 -4.04 -13.54 3.12
N SER A 202 -5.02 -12.70 3.43
CA SER A 202 -4.86 -11.32 3.84
C SER A 202 -4.07 -11.16 5.12
N ALA A 203 -4.32 -11.98 6.14
CA ALA A 203 -3.54 -11.99 7.37
C ALA A 203 -2.06 -12.33 7.09
N THR A 204 -1.81 -13.26 6.17
CA THR A 204 -0.44 -13.63 5.75
C THR A 204 0.25 -12.49 5.00
N MET A 205 -0.47 -11.83 4.08
CA MET A 205 0.01 -10.63 3.39
C MET A 205 0.38 -9.52 4.37
N ASP A 206 -0.50 -9.25 5.35
CA ASP A 206 -0.31 -8.21 6.35
C ASP A 206 0.90 -8.53 7.25
N ALA A 207 1.05 -9.78 7.67
CA ALA A 207 2.21 -10.22 8.44
C ALA A 207 3.53 -10.04 7.67
N ALA A 208 3.58 -10.44 6.40
CA ALA A 208 4.76 -10.27 5.56
C ALA A 208 5.09 -8.80 5.29
N ALA A 209 4.07 -7.97 5.02
CA ALA A 209 4.26 -6.55 4.77
C ALA A 209 4.74 -5.80 6.03
N LYS A 210 4.24 -6.17 7.22
CA LYS A 210 4.77 -5.66 8.49
C LYS A 210 6.22 -6.08 8.70
N GLY A 211 6.55 -7.35 8.43
CA GLY A 211 7.91 -7.87 8.56
C GLY A 211 8.94 -7.19 7.64
N ALA A 212 8.54 -6.86 6.40
CA ALA A 212 9.41 -6.21 5.43
C ALA A 212 9.66 -4.71 5.70
N ARG A 213 8.90 -4.11 6.62
CA ARG A 213 8.91 -2.65 6.89
C ARG A 213 9.32 -2.30 8.33
N ARG A 214 9.68 -3.30 9.12
CA ARG A 214 10.36 -3.17 10.42
C ARG A 214 11.86 -3.10 10.20
#